data_AF-A0A964XKR8-F1
#
_entry.id   AF-A0A964XKR8-F1
#
_cell.length_a   1.000
_cell.length_b   1.000
_cell.length_c   1.000
_cell.angle_alpha   90.00
_cell.angle_beta   90.00
_cell.angle_gamma   90.00
#
_symmetry.space_group_name_H-M   'P 1'
#
loop_
_entity.id
_entity.type
_entity.pdbx_description
1 polymer ?
#
loop_
_entity_poly.entity_id
_entity_poly.type
_entity_poly.pdbx_seq_one_letter_code
_entity_poly.pdbx_strand_id
1 'polypeptide(L)'
;MKLLRSPWTPGPDHGRDGPVLVSVTDFRFDRFMDLPGIHRAARRLANGWPELEGAYGMWLWARPAARHCGAVAVWRDEAALHRFIAWPPHIEIMRAYRGRGALTSTTWRSDAFDPTETWARARTGLLA
;
A
#
# COMPACT_ATOMS: atom_id res chain seq x y z
N MET A 1 6.81 -5.87 18.88
CA MET A 1 5.83 -6.62 18.04
C MET A 1 6.33 -6.74 16.62
N LYS A 2 6.16 -7.91 15.97
CA LYS A 2 6.72 -8.19 14.64
C LYS A 2 5.92 -7.46 13.54
N LEU A 3 6.62 -6.69 12.71
CA LEU A 3 6.11 -6.15 11.45
C LEU A 3 6.23 -7.23 10.38
N LEU A 4 5.10 -7.63 9.81
CA LEU A 4 5.04 -8.54 8.68
C LEU A 4 5.05 -7.72 7.39
N ARG A 5 5.77 -8.21 6.38
CA ARG A 5 5.85 -7.63 5.04
C ARG A 5 5.71 -8.76 4.03
N SER A 6 4.92 -8.56 2.99
CA SER A 6 4.89 -9.48 1.84
C SER A 6 6.20 -9.43 1.05
N PRO A 7 6.43 -10.39 0.14
CA PRO A 7 7.33 -10.17 -0.98
C PRO A 7 6.92 -8.92 -1.79
N TRP A 8 7.86 -8.41 -2.58
CA TRP A 8 7.60 -7.34 -3.54
C TRP A 8 6.60 -7.81 -4.61
N THR A 9 5.63 -6.98 -4.94
CA THR A 9 4.73 -7.17 -6.09
C THR A 9 5.05 -6.11 -7.13
N PRO A 10 5.71 -6.47 -8.25
CA PRO A 10 6.05 -5.50 -9.29
C PRO A 10 4.79 -5.04 -10.04
N GLY A 11 4.81 -3.80 -10.53
CA GLY A 11 3.83 -3.27 -11.49
C GLY A 11 4.44 -3.08 -12.89
N PRO A 12 3.66 -2.58 -13.86
CA PRO A 12 4.10 -2.37 -15.25
C PRO A 12 5.32 -1.47 -15.43
N ASP A 13 5.48 -0.45 -14.57
CA ASP A 13 6.57 0.52 -14.67
C ASP A 13 7.81 0.08 -13.85
N HIS A 14 7.84 -1.16 -13.35
CA HIS A 14 8.98 -1.70 -12.62
C HIS A 14 10.26 -1.69 -13.48
N GLY A 15 11.35 -1.16 -12.93
CA GLY A 15 12.64 -1.05 -13.63
C GLY A 15 12.77 0.18 -14.51
N ARG A 16 11.75 1.04 -14.56
CA ARG A 16 11.85 2.36 -15.19
C ARG A 16 12.77 3.26 -14.36
N ASP A 17 13.61 4.04 -15.06
CA ASP A 17 14.42 5.08 -14.44
C ASP A 17 13.63 6.37 -14.19
N GLY A 18 14.10 7.14 -13.21
CA GLY A 18 13.58 8.47 -12.90
C GLY A 18 12.74 8.53 -11.62
N PRO A 19 12.12 9.69 -11.37
CA PRO A 19 11.47 9.96 -10.10
C PRO A 19 10.24 9.08 -9.90
N VAL A 20 9.98 8.76 -8.64
CA VAL A 20 8.82 8.00 -8.19
C VAL A 20 8.07 8.72 -7.09
N LEU A 21 6.78 8.47 -7.01
CA LEU A 21 5.94 8.82 -5.88
C LEU A 21 5.72 7.57 -5.03
N VAL A 22 6.03 7.67 -3.74
CA VAL A 22 5.71 6.62 -2.77
C VAL A 22 4.49 7.04 -1.97
N SER A 23 3.56 6.10 -1.76
CA SER A 23 2.42 6.25 -0.86
C SER A 23 2.44 5.16 0.19
N VAL A 24 2.28 5.54 1.46
CA VAL A 24 2.17 4.62 2.58
C VAL A 24 0.80 4.75 3.19
N THR A 25 0.06 3.65 3.16
CA THR A 25 -1.25 3.52 3.78
C THR A 25 -1.11 2.77 5.10
N ASP A 26 -1.69 3.32 6.16
CA ASP A 26 -1.84 2.68 7.46
C ASP A 26 -3.31 2.66 7.87
N PHE A 27 -3.86 1.45 7.91
CA PHE A 27 -5.20 1.17 8.38
C PHE A 27 -5.15 0.51 9.75
N ARG A 28 -5.65 1.23 10.75
CA ARG A 28 -5.94 0.69 12.07
C ARG A 28 -7.37 0.16 12.11
N PHE A 29 -7.54 -1.15 12.16
CA PHE A 29 -8.86 -1.78 12.21
C PHE A 29 -9.38 -1.92 13.66
N ASP A 30 -10.70 -1.83 13.84
CA ASP A 30 -11.28 -1.83 15.18
C ASP A 30 -11.34 -3.24 15.78
N ARG A 31 -11.65 -4.26 14.96
CA ARG A 31 -11.88 -5.64 15.42
C ARG A 31 -10.90 -6.61 14.77
N PHE A 32 -10.32 -7.51 15.57
CA PHE A 32 -9.45 -8.58 15.06
C PHE A 32 -10.12 -9.48 14.01
N MET A 33 -11.45 -9.64 14.12
CA MET A 33 -12.23 -10.45 13.19
C MET A 33 -12.33 -9.84 11.78
N ASP A 34 -12.00 -8.55 11.59
CA ASP A 34 -11.95 -7.95 10.25
C ASP A 34 -10.68 -8.34 9.49
N LEU A 35 -9.61 -8.77 10.18
CA LEU A 35 -8.30 -9.03 9.57
C LEU A 35 -8.33 -10.06 8.41
N PRO A 36 -9.03 -11.21 8.50
CA PRO A 36 -9.11 -12.14 7.38
C PRO A 36 -9.77 -11.53 6.14
N GLY A 37 -10.81 -10.71 6.33
CA GLY A 37 -11.47 -9.98 5.26
C GLY A 37 -10.55 -8.93 4.63
N ILE A 38 -9.84 -8.16 5.46
CA ILE A 38 -8.89 -7.13 5.01
C ILE A 38 -7.77 -7.77 4.21
N HIS A 39 -7.24 -8.90 4.70
CA HIS A 39 -6.20 -9.65 4.00
C HIS A 39 -6.66 -10.13 2.63
N ARG A 40 -7.88 -10.71 2.52
CA ARG A 40 -8.45 -11.14 1.24
C ARG A 40 -8.63 -9.96 0.28
N ALA A 41 -9.11 -8.82 0.78
CA ALA A 41 -9.27 -7.59 0.00
C ALA A 41 -7.92 -7.07 -0.52
N ALA A 42 -6.91 -7.00 0.35
CA ALA A 42 -5.55 -6.58 -0.03
C ALA A 42 -4.93 -7.51 -1.08
N ARG A 43 -5.14 -8.82 -0.97
CA ARG A 43 -4.70 -9.79 -1.97
C ARG A 43 -5.42 -9.64 -3.31
N ARG A 44 -6.72 -9.32 -3.31
CA ARG A 44 -7.47 -9.02 -4.55
C ARG A 44 -6.87 -7.80 -5.27
N LEU A 45 -6.53 -6.73 -4.54
CA LEU A 45 -5.83 -5.58 -5.14
C LEU A 45 -4.44 -5.95 -5.64
N ALA A 46 -3.67 -6.72 -4.87
CA ALA A 46 -2.34 -7.17 -5.27
C ALA A 46 -2.35 -7.99 -6.58
N ASN A 47 -3.39 -8.79 -6.79
CA ASN A 47 -3.52 -9.60 -8.00
C ASN A 47 -3.79 -8.75 -9.25
N GLY A 48 -4.52 -7.64 -9.14
CA GLY A 48 -4.74 -6.71 -10.26
C GLY A 48 -3.65 -5.64 -10.39
N TRP A 49 -2.67 -5.62 -9.49
CA TRP A 49 -1.57 -4.66 -9.51
C TRP A 49 -0.78 -4.63 -10.82
N PRO A 50 -0.47 -5.78 -11.46
CA PRO A 50 0.25 -5.80 -12.74
C PRO A 50 -0.50 -5.18 -13.91
N GLU A 51 -1.77 -4.78 -13.75
CA GLU A 51 -2.57 -4.13 -14.80
C GLU A 51 -2.65 -2.60 -14.61
N LEU A 52 -2.12 -2.08 -13.51
CA LEU A 52 -2.22 -0.65 -13.16
C LEU A 52 -1.12 0.16 -13.83
N GLU A 53 -1.45 0.86 -14.91
CA GLU A 53 -0.52 1.74 -15.61
C GLU A 53 0.09 2.81 -14.67
N GLY A 54 1.42 2.89 -14.64
CA GLY A 54 2.15 3.78 -13.75
C GLY A 54 2.37 3.22 -12.35
N ALA A 55 1.95 1.99 -12.06
CA ALA A 55 2.36 1.30 -10.84
C ALA A 55 3.78 0.73 -11.01
N TYR A 56 4.68 1.11 -10.11
CA TYR A 56 6.04 0.58 -10.08
C TYR A 56 6.09 -0.74 -9.30
N GLY A 57 5.36 -0.79 -8.18
CA GLY A 57 5.20 -1.99 -7.37
C GLY A 57 4.78 -1.66 -5.95
N MET A 58 4.61 -2.69 -5.11
CA MET A 58 4.22 -2.49 -3.72
C MET A 58 4.66 -3.62 -2.78
N TRP A 59 4.61 -3.32 -1.48
CA TRP A 59 4.55 -4.28 -0.40
C TRP A 59 3.24 -4.15 0.37
N LEU A 60 2.64 -5.28 0.74
CA LEU A 60 1.66 -5.32 1.82
C LEU A 60 2.39 -5.47 3.15
N TRP A 61 1.84 -4.88 4.20
CA TRP A 61 2.39 -5.01 5.54
C TRP A 61 1.30 -5.16 6.60
N ALA A 62 1.66 -5.76 7.74
CA ALA A 62 0.75 -5.90 8.87
C ALA A 62 1.48 -5.95 10.22
N ARG A 63 0.83 -5.40 11.24
CA ARG A 63 1.14 -5.61 12.67
C ARG A 63 -0.13 -6.13 13.34
N PRO A 64 -0.47 -7.43 13.22
CA PRO A 64 -1.76 -7.97 13.66
C PRO A 64 -2.08 -7.65 15.13
N ALA A 65 -1.11 -7.84 16.03
CA ALA A 65 -1.26 -7.54 17.45
C ALA A 65 -1.48 -6.03 17.75
N ALA A 66 -1.11 -5.13 16.83
CA ALA A 66 -1.38 -3.69 16.96
C ALA A 66 -2.74 -3.32 16.38
N ARG A 67 -3.34 -4.22 15.60
CA ARG A 67 -4.47 -3.96 14.71
C ARG A 67 -4.17 -2.97 13.58
N HIS A 68 -2.93 -3.00 13.05
CA HIS A 68 -2.53 -2.18 11.92
C HIS A 68 -2.18 -3.03 10.70
N CYS A 69 -2.50 -2.54 9.52
CA CYS A 69 -2.07 -3.10 8.25
C CYS A 69 -2.18 -2.06 7.13
N GLY A 70 -1.55 -2.34 6.00
CA GLY A 70 -1.71 -1.49 4.83
C GLY A 70 -0.75 -1.86 3.71
N ALA A 71 -0.35 -0.85 2.95
CA ALA A 71 0.53 -1.00 1.81
C ALA A 71 1.57 0.13 1.77
N VAL A 72 2.76 -0.22 1.28
CA VAL A 72 3.75 0.74 0.78
C VAL A 72 3.75 0.55 -0.73
N ALA A 73 3.21 1.52 -1.46
CA ALA A 73 3.06 1.46 -2.91
C ALA A 73 3.92 2.53 -3.57
N VAL A 74 4.50 2.18 -4.71
CA VAL A 74 5.38 3.02 -5.50
C VAL A 74 4.75 3.22 -6.87
N TRP A 75 4.72 4.47 -7.28
CA TRP A 75 4.05 4.96 -8.48
C TRP A 75 5.03 5.76 -9.31
N ARG A 76 4.81 5.79 -10.62
CA ARG A 76 5.49 6.71 -11.53
C ARG A 76 5.24 8.16 -11.13
N ASP A 77 3.98 8.50 -10.82
CA ASP A 77 3.54 9.87 -10.60
C ASP A 77 2.23 9.93 -9.78
N GLU A 78 1.79 11.15 -9.44
CA GLU A 78 0.53 11.37 -8.73
C GLU A 78 -0.69 10.93 -9.55
N ALA A 79 -0.64 11.05 -10.89
CA ALA A 79 -1.75 10.65 -11.73
C ALA A 79 -1.98 9.12 -11.66
N ALA A 80 -0.91 8.33 -11.59
CA ALA A 80 -0.99 6.88 -11.38
C ALA A 80 -1.61 6.53 -10.02
N LEU A 81 -1.21 7.20 -8.95
CA LEU A 81 -1.84 7.04 -7.63
C LEU A 81 -3.33 7.42 -7.68
N HIS A 82 -3.70 8.54 -8.32
CA HIS A 82 -5.09 8.95 -8.44
C HIS A 82 -5.94 7.97 -9.26
N ARG A 83 -5.39 7.36 -10.31
CA ARG A 83 -6.06 6.28 -11.05
C ARG A 83 -6.34 5.07 -10.15
N PHE A 84 -5.40 4.68 -9.29
CA PHE A 84 -5.63 3.61 -8.32
C PHE A 84 -6.69 3.97 -7.28
N ILE A 85 -6.70 5.19 -6.76
CA ILE A 85 -7.73 5.65 -5.82
C ILE A 85 -9.11 5.62 -6.48
N ALA A 86 -9.19 5.95 -7.76
CA ALA A 86 -10.41 5.92 -8.56
C ALA A 86 -10.78 4.52 -9.08
N TRP A 87 -9.92 3.51 -8.89
CA TRP A 87 -10.14 2.17 -9.43
C TRP A 87 -11.30 1.47 -8.71
N PRO A 88 -12.30 0.89 -9.41
CA PRO A 88 -13.50 0.35 -8.77
C PRO A 88 -13.24 -0.68 -7.65
N PRO A 89 -12.30 -1.65 -7.80
CA PRO A 89 -11.94 -2.57 -6.72
C PRO A 89 -11.40 -1.86 -5.46
N HIS A 90 -10.66 -0.76 -5.62
CA HIS A 90 -10.19 0.05 -4.49
C HIS A 90 -11.37 0.74 -3.80
N ILE A 91 -12.26 1.37 -4.56
CA ILE A 91 -13.46 2.04 -4.05
C ILE A 91 -14.37 1.07 -3.30
N GLU A 92 -14.58 -0.14 -3.82
CA GLU A 92 -15.36 -1.20 -3.17
C GLU A 92 -14.81 -1.51 -1.77
N ILE A 93 -13.49 -1.67 -1.66
CA ILE A 93 -12.82 -1.97 -0.39
C ILE A 93 -12.96 -0.79 0.58
N MET A 94 -12.69 0.44 0.10
CA MET A 94 -12.84 1.65 0.92
C MET A 94 -14.26 1.84 1.44
N ARG A 95 -15.28 1.47 0.65
CA ARG A 95 -16.68 1.46 1.09
C ARG A 95 -16.95 0.37 2.12
N ALA A 96 -16.46 -0.85 1.90
CA ALA A 96 -16.68 -2.00 2.78
C ALA A 96 -16.09 -1.80 4.19
N TYR A 97 -14.95 -1.11 4.30
CA TYR A 97 -14.25 -0.85 5.56
C TYR A 97 -14.48 0.56 6.13
N ARG A 98 -15.36 1.35 5.51
CA ARG A 98 -15.77 2.65 6.07
C ARG A 98 -16.38 2.44 7.45
N GLY A 99 -15.85 3.14 8.45
CA GLY A 99 -16.32 3.05 9.84
C GLY A 99 -15.90 1.78 10.58
N ARG A 100 -14.97 0.98 10.03
CA ARG A 100 -14.40 -0.21 10.70
C ARG A 100 -12.95 -0.01 11.18
N GLY A 101 -12.54 1.24 11.25
CA GLY A 101 -11.18 1.62 11.60
C GLY A 101 -10.84 3.06 11.19
N ALA A 102 -9.57 3.41 11.39
CA ALA A 102 -9.00 4.68 10.98
C ALA A 102 -7.94 4.43 9.90
N LEU A 103 -8.03 5.17 8.80
CA LEU A 103 -7.07 5.14 7.71
C LEU A 103 -6.26 6.42 7.71
N THR A 104 -4.94 6.28 7.64
CA THR A 104 -4.03 7.38 7.33
C THR A 104 -3.24 7.04 6.08
N SER A 105 -2.87 8.07 5.33
CA SER A 105 -2.04 7.94 4.14
C SER A 105 -1.04 9.09 4.10
N THR A 106 0.19 8.77 3.75
CA THR A 106 1.26 9.76 3.54
C THR A 106 1.94 9.48 2.22
N THR A 107 2.43 10.53 1.56
CA THR A 107 3.18 10.40 0.31
C THR A 107 4.49 11.17 0.36
N TRP A 108 5.46 10.74 -0.42
CA TRP A 108 6.67 11.52 -0.72
C TRP A 108 7.20 11.18 -2.11
N ARG A 109 8.00 12.08 -2.68
CA ARG A 109 8.73 11.85 -3.93
C ARG A 109 10.17 11.41 -3.65
N SER A 110 10.73 10.63 -4.56
CA SER A 110 12.14 10.24 -4.60
C SER A 110 12.64 10.37 -6.04
N ASP A 111 13.89 10.76 -6.24
CA ASP A 111 14.48 10.92 -7.58
C ASP A 111 14.71 9.58 -8.29
N ALA A 112 14.82 8.50 -7.52
CA ALA A 112 14.88 7.12 -7.99
C ALA A 112 14.25 6.18 -6.96
N PHE A 113 13.84 4.99 -7.41
CA PHE A 113 13.37 3.94 -6.53
C PHE A 113 14.53 3.09 -6.00
N ASP A 114 14.85 3.24 -4.72
CA ASP A 114 15.65 2.28 -3.95
C ASP A 114 14.72 1.47 -3.02
N PRO A 115 14.62 0.14 -3.17
CA PRO A 115 13.70 -0.66 -2.38
C PRO A 115 14.06 -0.74 -0.88
N THR A 116 15.36 -0.65 -0.55
CA THR A 116 15.86 -0.72 0.82
C THR A 116 15.56 0.59 1.55
N GLU A 117 15.92 1.72 0.95
CA GLU A 117 15.71 3.05 1.51
C GLU A 117 14.21 3.36 1.61
N THR A 118 13.45 3.08 0.55
CA THR A 118 11.99 3.29 0.53
C THR A 118 11.31 2.55 1.68
N TRP A 119 11.66 1.27 1.87
CA TRP A 119 11.10 0.48 2.95
C TRP A 119 11.56 0.96 4.33
N ALA A 120 12.83 1.33 4.48
CA ALA A 120 13.37 1.85 5.74
C ALA A 120 12.63 3.13 6.17
N ARG A 121 12.44 4.08 5.25
CA ARG A 121 11.68 5.32 5.49
C ARG A 121 10.22 5.04 5.83
N ALA A 122 9.55 4.18 5.05
CA ALA A 122 8.17 3.80 5.33
C ALA A 122 8.03 3.19 6.73
N ARG A 123 8.93 2.25 7.08
CA ARG A 123 8.93 1.57 8.36
C ARG A 123 9.09 2.54 9.55
N THR A 124 9.91 3.57 9.43
CA THR A 124 10.06 4.58 10.49
C THR A 124 8.73 5.27 10.77
N GLY A 125 7.97 5.66 9.74
CA GLY A 125 6.65 6.26 9.92
C GLY A 125 5.60 5.29 10.47
N LEU A 126 5.66 4.01 10.12
CA LEU A 126 4.72 2.97 10.60
C LEU A 126 4.98 2.52 12.06
N LEU A 127 6.11 2.92 12.63
CA LEU A 127 6.55 2.57 13.98
C LEU A 127 6.65 3.77 14.93
N ALA A 128 6.56 4.99 14.40
CA ALA A 128 6.42 6.22 15.17
C ALA A 128 5.06 6.27 15.89
#